data_AF-A0A7V6Y6G8-F1
#
_entry.id   AF-A0A7V6Y6G8-F1
#
_cell.length_a   1.000
_cell.length_b   1.000
_cell.length_c   1.000
_cell.angle_alpha   90.00
_cell.angle_beta   90.00
_cell.angle_gamma   90.00
#
_symmetry.space_group_name_H-M   'P 1'
#
loop_
_entity.id
_entity.type
_entity.pdbx_description
1 polymer ?
#
loop_
_entity_poly.entity_id
_entity_poly.type
_entity_poly.pdbx_seq_one_letter_code
_entity_poly.pdbx_strand_id
1 'polypeptide(L)'
;MFVIKQGDTLPMLEAQLFDPDGNPLNLDLCGVHFYMKNRYSSETINKQASIKDIENGIVQVIWEDGDTSKAGIYQCEFEVNMPDGSIITVPNDGYFLLQIVSELA
;
A
#
# COMPACT_ATOMS: atom_id res chain seq x y z
N MET A 1 -7.69 -7.22 -4.19
CA MET A 1 -6.47 -8.07 -4.21
C MET A 1 -5.59 -7.61 -5.34
N PHE A 2 -4.30 -7.39 -5.09
CA PHE A 2 -3.31 -7.01 -6.10
C PHE A 2 -2.36 -8.20 -6.38
N VAL A 3 -1.88 -8.36 -7.60
CA VAL A 3 -1.01 -9.48 -8.00
C VAL A 3 0.15 -8.95 -8.84
N ILE A 4 1.37 -9.37 -8.51
CA ILE A 4 2.60 -9.02 -9.22
C ILE A 4 3.55 -10.23 -9.25
N LYS A 5 4.44 -10.31 -10.23
CA LYS A 5 5.46 -11.35 -10.26
C LYS A 5 6.63 -11.00 -9.33
N GLN A 6 7.29 -12.04 -8.84
CA GLN A 6 8.51 -11.89 -8.06
C GLN A 6 9.57 -11.18 -8.90
N GLY A 7 10.18 -10.13 -8.35
CA GLY A 7 11.20 -9.33 -9.04
C GLY A 7 10.67 -8.25 -9.99
N ASP A 8 9.37 -8.24 -10.30
CA ASP A 8 8.79 -7.21 -11.17
C ASP A 8 8.68 -5.86 -10.44
N THR A 9 8.90 -4.78 -11.20
CA THR A 9 8.64 -3.40 -10.76
C THR A 9 7.36 -2.80 -11.36
N LEU A 10 6.65 -3.56 -12.20
CA LEU A 10 5.37 -3.17 -12.81
C LEU A 10 4.37 -4.34 -12.75
N PRO A 11 3.05 -4.06 -12.70
CA PRO A 11 2.45 -2.72 -12.63
C PRO A 11 2.68 -2.06 -11.26
N MET A 12 2.60 -0.73 -11.20
CA MET A 12 2.49 -0.04 -9.91
C MET A 12 1.18 -0.43 -9.23
N LEU A 13 1.15 -0.38 -7.90
CA LEU A 13 -0.10 -0.51 -7.16
C LEU A 13 -0.75 0.87 -7.04
N GLU A 14 -2.00 0.97 -7.44
CA GLU A 14 -2.84 2.17 -7.26
C GLU A 14 -4.00 1.83 -6.33
N ALA A 15 -4.29 2.72 -5.38
CA ALA A 15 -5.36 2.56 -4.41
C ALA A 15 -6.05 3.88 -4.13
N GLN A 16 -7.36 3.82 -3.89
CA GLN A 16 -8.14 4.93 -3.34
C GLN A 16 -8.34 4.70 -1.84
N LEU A 17 -8.05 5.73 -1.05
CA LEU A 17 -8.13 5.70 0.40
C LEU A 17 -9.46 6.30 0.86
N PHE A 18 -10.13 5.62 1.79
CA PHE A 18 -11.43 6.03 2.33
C PHE A 18 -11.36 6.21 3.84
N ASP A 19 -12.13 7.16 4.37
CA ASP A 19 -12.36 7.33 5.79
C ASP A 19 -13.29 6.23 6.36
N PRO A 20 -13.52 6.17 7.69
CA PRO A 20 -14.39 5.18 8.30
C PRO A 20 -15.86 5.22 7.84
N ASP A 21 -16.31 6.36 7.32
CA ASP A 21 -17.67 6.57 6.83
C ASP A 21 -17.78 6.22 5.33
N GLY A 22 -16.68 5.82 4.68
CA GLY A 22 -16.60 5.44 3.28
C GLY A 22 -16.44 6.62 2.32
N ASN A 23 -16.10 7.81 2.80
CA ASN A 23 -15.81 8.95 1.93
C ASN A 23 -14.34 8.93 1.49
N PRO A 24 -14.03 9.40 0.27
CA PRO A 24 -12.64 9.59 -0.15
C PRO A 24 -11.88 10.47 0.83
N LEU A 25 -10.67 10.05 1.20
CA LEU A 25 -9.84 10.78 2.13
C LEU A 25 -9.10 11.91 1.40
N ASN A 26 -9.27 13.16 1.86
CA ASN A 26 -8.50 14.29 1.34
C ASN A 26 -7.07 14.24 1.88
N LEU A 27 -6.08 14.21 0.98
CA LEU A 27 -4.67 14.02 1.31
C LEU A 27 -3.86 15.33 1.32
N ASP A 28 -4.50 16.49 1.43
CA ASP A 28 -3.81 17.78 1.46
C ASP A 28 -2.91 17.88 2.69
N LEU A 29 -1.64 18.22 2.46
CA LEU A 29 -0.59 18.26 3.48
C LEU A 29 -0.40 16.94 4.27
N CYS A 30 -0.85 15.80 3.72
CA CYS A 30 -0.71 14.49 4.34
C CYS A 30 0.58 13.77 3.90
N GLY A 31 1.10 12.91 4.77
CA GLY A 31 2.11 11.91 4.43
C GLY A 31 1.51 10.50 4.44
N VAL A 32 1.72 9.72 3.37
CA VAL A 32 1.17 8.36 3.25
C VAL A 32 2.29 7.31 3.19
N HIS A 33 2.23 6.33 4.08
CA HIS A 33 3.10 5.16 4.09
C HIS A 33 2.31 3.90 3.76
N PHE A 34 2.85 3.10 2.85
CA PHE A 34 2.38 1.77 2.53
C PHE A 34 3.13 0.74 3.37
N TYR A 35 2.38 -0.11 4.07
CA TYR A 35 2.90 -1.24 4.81
C TYR A 35 2.44 -2.54 4.17
N MET A 36 3.36 -3.49 4.05
CA MET A 36 3.00 -4.86 3.74
C MET A 36 3.77 -5.86 4.58
N LYS A 37 3.08 -6.90 5.04
CA LYS A 37 3.62 -7.96 5.87
C LYS A 37 3.29 -9.32 5.26
N ASN A 38 4.28 -10.18 5.14
CA ASN A 38 4.05 -11.55 4.69
C ASN A 38 3.15 -12.27 5.69
N ARG A 39 2.12 -12.96 5.20
CA ARG A 39 1.12 -13.63 6.03
C ARG A 39 1.68 -14.79 6.86
N TYR A 40 2.79 -15.39 6.41
CA TYR A 40 3.34 -16.62 6.98
C TYR A 40 4.80 -16.47 7.45
N SER A 41 5.38 -15.28 7.35
CA SER A 41 6.74 -14.98 7.82
C SER A 41 6.78 -13.65 8.58
N SER A 42 7.95 -13.29 9.11
CA SER A 42 8.18 -12.00 9.78
C SER A 42 8.61 -10.90 8.81
N GLU A 43 8.58 -11.15 7.50
CA GLU A 43 9.00 -10.19 6.49
C GLU A 43 8.00 -9.04 6.37
N THR A 44 8.54 -7.82 6.38
CA THR A 44 7.76 -6.58 6.28
C THR A 44 8.45 -5.60 5.36
N ILE A 45 7.67 -4.86 4.58
CA ILE A 45 8.13 -3.72 3.79
C ILE A 45 7.31 -2.50 4.21
N ASN A 46 8.00 -1.37 4.35
CA ASN A 46 7.42 -0.05 4.59
C ASN A 46 8.00 0.89 3.54
N LYS A 47 7.14 1.59 2.81
CA LYS A 47 7.52 2.56 1.79
C LYS A 47 6.62 3.77 1.82
N GLN A 48 7.15 4.91 1.40
CA GLN A 48 6.32 6.07 1.12
C GLN A 48 5.49 5.83 -0.15
N ALA A 49 4.19 6.13 -0.08
CA ALA A 49 3.30 6.13 -1.24
C ALA A 49 3.28 7.53 -1.88
N SER A 50 3.21 7.56 -3.21
CA SER A 50 3.06 8.81 -3.97
C SER A 50 1.59 9.20 -4.08
N ILE A 51 1.24 10.44 -3.73
CA ILE A 51 -0.13 10.95 -3.89
C ILE A 51 -0.36 11.31 -5.36
N LYS A 52 -1.40 10.75 -5.97
CA LYS A 52 -1.81 10.98 -7.37
C LYS A 52 -2.98 11.94 -7.48
N ASP A 53 -3.93 11.83 -6.58
CA ASP A 53 -5.10 12.71 -6.49
C ASP A 53 -5.33 13.05 -5.02
N ILE A 54 -5.15 14.33 -4.70
CA ILE A 54 -5.26 14.85 -3.34
C ILE A 54 -6.73 14.82 -2.88
N GLU A 55 -7.66 15.22 -3.73
CA GLU A 55 -9.07 15.39 -3.35
C GLU A 55 -9.78 14.05 -3.23
N ASN A 56 -9.45 13.10 -4.11
CA ASN A 56 -10.07 11.77 -4.15
C ASN A 56 -9.30 10.71 -3.36
N GLY A 57 -8.19 11.06 -2.72
CA GLY A 57 -7.41 10.12 -1.91
C GLY A 57 -6.73 9.01 -2.72
N ILE A 58 -6.28 9.29 -3.94
CA ILE A 58 -5.64 8.29 -4.79
C ILE A 58 -4.14 8.31 -4.57
N VAL A 59 -3.58 7.15 -4.25
CA VAL A 59 -2.15 6.94 -4.02
C VAL A 59 -1.58 5.85 -4.91
N GLN A 60 -0.28 5.89 -5.10
CA GLN A 60 0.48 4.95 -5.91
C GLN A 60 1.72 4.45 -5.17
N VAL A 61 1.92 3.14 -5.15
CA VAL A 61 3.15 2.50 -4.70
C VAL A 61 3.98 2.15 -5.92
N ILE A 62 5.16 2.75 -6.01
CA ILE A 62 6.15 2.47 -7.04
C ILE A 62 7.10 1.41 -6.48
N TRP A 63 7.19 0.28 -7.17
CA TRP A 63 8.07 -0.82 -6.80
C TRP A 63 9.50 -0.52 -7.25
N GLU A 64 10.45 -0.73 -6.35
CA GLU A 64 11.88 -0.67 -6.58
C GLU A 64 12.47 -2.09 -6.58
N ASP A 65 13.71 -2.20 -7.06
CA ASP A 65 14.43 -3.47 -7.03
C ASP A 65 14.50 -4.01 -5.60
N GLY A 66 14.14 -5.29 -5.44
CA GLY A 66 14.08 -5.96 -4.14
C GLY A 66 12.71 -5.95 -3.45
N ASP A 67 11.81 -4.99 -3.73
CA ASP A 67 10.51 -4.88 -3.05
C ASP A 67 9.62 -6.12 -3.27
N THR A 68 9.69 -6.70 -4.45
CA THR A 68 8.92 -7.88 -4.85
C THR A 68 9.77 -9.15 -4.88
N SER A 69 10.94 -9.15 -4.25
CA SER A 69 11.92 -10.25 -4.37
C SER A 69 11.53 -11.56 -3.69
N LYS A 70 10.50 -11.55 -2.84
CA LYS A 70 10.04 -12.71 -2.08
C LYS A 70 8.61 -13.05 -2.44
N ALA A 71 8.42 -14.24 -3.02
CA ALA A 71 7.08 -14.74 -3.34
C ALA A 71 6.28 -15.04 -2.06
N GLY A 72 4.98 -14.76 -2.09
CA GLY A 72 4.11 -14.95 -0.93
C GLY A 72 2.79 -14.20 -1.02
N ILE A 73 1.99 -14.37 0.02
CA ILE A 73 0.77 -13.58 0.25
C ILE A 73 1.07 -12.58 1.35
N TYR A 74 0.80 -11.31 1.07
CA TYR A 74 1.06 -10.19 1.96
C TYR A 74 -0.26 -9.53 2.36
N GLN A 75 -0.33 -9.13 3.63
CA GLN A 75 -1.37 -8.27 4.18
C GLN A 75 -0.89 -6.83 4.10
N CYS A 76 -1.73 -5.95 3.60
CA CYS A 76 -1.35 -4.59 3.23
C CYS A 76 -2.32 -3.54 3.77
N GLU A 77 -1.76 -2.39 4.15
CA GLU A 77 -2.48 -1.20 4.63
C GLU A 77 -1.72 0.08 4.30
N PHE A 78 -2.39 1.21 4.42
CA PHE A 78 -1.82 2.55 4.29
C PHE A 78 -1.99 3.32 5.58
N GLU A 79 -0.92 3.88 6.12
CA GLU A 79 -0.93 4.81 7.24
C GLU A 79 -0.83 6.24 6.71
N VAL A 80 -1.81 7.07 7.06
CA VAL A 80 -1.88 8.47 6.68
C VAL A 80 -1.62 9.33 7.92
N ASN A 81 -0.61 10.19 7.83
CA ASN A 81 -0.32 11.22 8.81
C ASN A 81 -1.07 12.49 8.41
N MET A 82 -2.04 12.89 9.22
CA MET A 82 -2.89 14.06 8.98
C MET A 82 -2.18 15.36 9.38
N PRO A 83 -2.60 16.53 8.85
CA PRO A 83 -1.94 17.80 9.12
C PRO A 83 -1.98 18.24 10.60
N ASP A 84 -2.96 17.75 11.36
CA ASP A 84 -3.11 18.00 12.79
C ASP A 84 -2.27 17.05 13.68
N GLY A 85 -1.51 16.15 13.06
CA GLY A 85 -0.68 15.15 13.72
C GLY A 85 -1.43 13.88 14.12
N SER A 86 -2.73 13.78 13.83
CA SER A 86 -3.46 12.51 13.97
C SER A 86 -3.04 11.51 12.90
N ILE A 87 -3.26 10.23 13.17
CA ILE A 87 -2.92 9.13 12.27
C ILE A 87 -4.18 8.32 12.00
N ILE A 88 -4.40 7.96 10.74
CA ILE A 88 -5.42 7.00 10.32
C ILE A 88 -4.79 5.92 9.45
N THR A 89 -5.09 4.66 9.77
CA THR A 89 -4.67 3.50 8.96
C THR A 89 -5.87 2.96 8.20
N VAL A 90 -5.71 2.74 6.90
CA VAL A 90 -6.75 2.28 5.99
C VAL A 90 -6.31 1.05 5.18
N PRO A 91 -7.18 0.04 4.96
CA PRO A 91 -8.53 -0.09 5.51
C PRO A 91 -8.52 -0.17 7.05
N ASN A 92 -9.45 0.50 7.70
CA ASN A 92 -9.52 0.56 9.17
C ASN A 92 -10.27 -0.64 9.79
N ASP A 93 -10.92 -1.45 8.95
CA ASP A 93 -11.65 -2.66 9.30
C ASP A 93 -10.86 -3.94 8.96
N GLY A 94 -9.62 -3.82 8.47
CA GLY A 94 -8.79 -4.96 8.13
C GLY A 94 -7.58 -4.58 7.29
N TYR A 95 -7.36 -5.33 6.21
CA TYR A 95 -6.25 -5.16 5.28
C TYR A 95 -6.67 -5.72 3.92
N PHE A 96 -5.99 -5.30 2.86
CA PHE A 96 -6.12 -5.96 1.56
C PHE A 96 -4.97 -6.93 1.32
N LEU A 97 -5.16 -7.84 0.39
CA LEU A 97 -4.15 -8.84 0.03
C LEU A 97 -3.38 -8.42 -1.22
N LEU A 98 -2.06 -8.59 -1.14
CA LEU A 98 -1.14 -8.55 -2.26
C LEU A 98 -0.49 -9.93 -2.42
N GLN A 99 -0.44 -10.43 -3.66
CA GLN A 99 0.22 -11.69 -3.96
C GLN A 99 1.44 -11.45 -4.86
N ILE A 100 2.62 -11.83 -4.36
CA ILE A 100 3.83 -11.93 -5.17
C ILE A 100 3.93 -13.38 -5.64
N VAL A 101 3.80 -13.59 -6.95
CA VAL A 101 3.85 -14.91 -7.57
C VAL A 101 5.26 -15.20 -8.05
N SER A 102 5.84 -16.34 -7.65
CA SER A 102 7.17 -16.77 -8.08
C SER A 102 7.37 -16.61 -9.58
N GLU A 103 8.48 -16.01 -9.97
CA GLU A 103 8.89 -15.90 -11.37
C GLU A 103 9.28 -17.28 -11.91
N LEU A 104 9.33 -17.41 -13.24
CA LEU A 104 9.77 -18.63 -13.92
C LEU A 104 11.16 -18.48 -14.58
N ALA A 105 11.73 -17.28 -14.58
CA ALA A 105 13.01 -16.96 -15.21
C ALA A 105 14.20 -17.37 -14.35
#